data_AF-A0A1F9QY47-F1
#
_entry.id   AF-A0A1F9QY47-F1
#
_cell.length_a   1.000
_cell.length_b   1.000
_cell.length_c   1.000
_cell.angle_alpha   90.00
_cell.angle_beta   90.00
_cell.angle_gamma   90.00
#
_symmetry.space_group_name_H-M   'P 1'
#
loop_
_entity.id
_entity.type
_entity.pdbx_description
1 polymer ?
#
loop_
_entity_poly.entity_id
_entity_poly.type
_entity_poly.pdbx_seq_one_letter_code
_entity_poly.pdbx_strand_id
1 'polypeptide(L)'
;MVRSLLLAVSVLIVCPPIRAQSTATLRAIDVYRSAALPADGARKRFNERLREIVTLRNSRRPSDAGKAEVLRRKIESEAAKTPGVAFASLTISEYYTSVDHAMYAVFDVVDETDASRLAFSPAPKGSLEDPDGLLAAWKAFVEMGERLSRRGQMALDRPSCPGFYCLWGGTPEIDAAHRRFVEGASKYGADLRRVLDVDADGEKRAAALFVLSYSASVDLVAALGRKALSDPDARVRGAALQIMADIANNHRDVTLDLAPVLPRLDDPSAGVRGKAMGLLVPLAEKPLCRKAMLAAAPRLAALLRVEQPESRDLSFTLLGLLSRKNWDRRDFIAWDAWAAKAAAGEAD
;
A
#
# COMPACT_ATOMS: atom_id res chain seq x y z
N MET A 1 -70.50 26.02 1.88
CA MET A 1 -69.49 26.94 1.32
C MET A 1 -68.52 27.35 2.43
N VAL A 2 -67.35 26.70 2.55
CA VAL A 2 -66.15 27.29 3.16
C VAL A 2 -64.95 26.63 2.46
N ARG A 3 -64.12 27.45 1.79
CA ARG A 3 -62.91 27.04 1.06
C ARG A 3 -61.71 27.08 2.02
N SER A 4 -61.01 25.96 2.19
CA SER A 4 -59.74 25.90 2.93
C SER A 4 -58.56 26.19 2.00
N LEU A 5 -57.81 27.24 2.31
CA LEU A 5 -56.59 27.67 1.62
C LEU A 5 -55.40 26.86 2.16
N LEU A 6 -54.77 26.03 1.31
CA LEU A 6 -53.51 25.32 1.63
C LEU A 6 -52.33 26.24 1.29
N LEU A 7 -51.62 26.70 2.32
CA LEU A 7 -50.41 27.52 2.20
C LEU A 7 -49.20 26.60 1.96
N ALA A 8 -48.65 26.60 0.75
CA ALA A 8 -47.42 25.87 0.43
C ALA A 8 -46.19 26.68 0.87
N VAL A 9 -45.62 26.36 2.02
CA VAL A 9 -44.34 26.93 2.50
C VAL A 9 -43.20 26.25 1.75
N SER A 10 -42.61 26.95 0.80
CA SER A 10 -41.41 26.51 0.08
C SER A 10 -40.18 26.83 0.92
N VAL A 11 -39.63 25.83 1.60
CA VAL A 11 -38.34 25.95 2.32
C VAL A 11 -37.22 25.88 1.28
N LEU A 12 -36.63 27.03 0.96
CA LEU A 12 -35.39 27.12 0.19
C LEU A 12 -34.24 26.62 1.08
N ILE A 13 -33.89 25.34 0.94
CA ILE A 13 -32.68 24.77 1.53
C ILE A 13 -31.49 25.41 0.82
N VAL A 14 -30.90 26.45 1.43
CA VAL A 14 -29.62 27.01 1.01
C VAL A 14 -28.57 25.94 1.30
N CYS A 15 -28.22 25.14 0.27
CA CYS A 15 -27.07 24.26 0.37
C CYS A 15 -25.83 25.14 0.65
N PRO A 16 -25.08 24.88 1.73
CA PRO A 16 -23.86 25.63 1.99
C PRO A 16 -22.95 25.52 0.77
N PRO A 17 -22.23 26.61 0.40
CA PRO A 17 -21.31 26.56 -0.72
C PRO A 17 -20.33 25.41 -0.49
N ILE A 18 -20.22 24.52 -1.48
CA ILE A 18 -19.22 23.46 -1.51
C ILE A 18 -17.87 24.15 -1.32
N ARG A 19 -17.29 24.02 -0.12
CA ARG A 19 -15.98 24.60 0.19
C ARG A 19 -15.00 24.05 -0.84
N ALA A 20 -14.33 24.96 -1.55
CA ALA A 20 -13.26 24.58 -2.46
C ALA A 20 -12.28 23.69 -1.70
N GLN A 21 -12.02 22.47 -2.20
CA GLN A 21 -10.98 21.62 -1.65
C GLN A 21 -9.69 22.42 -1.54
N SER A 22 -9.01 22.34 -0.40
CA SER A 22 -7.73 23.02 -0.20
C SER A 22 -6.73 22.58 -1.28
N THR A 23 -5.98 23.53 -1.80
CA THR A 23 -4.91 23.26 -2.76
C THR A 23 -3.79 22.49 -2.07
N ALA A 24 -3.35 21.38 -2.68
CA ALA A 24 -2.26 20.58 -2.15
C ALA A 24 -0.97 21.39 -2.05
N THR A 25 -0.17 21.14 -1.02
CA THR A 25 1.18 21.71 -0.89
C THR A 25 2.23 20.60 -0.86
N LEU A 26 3.37 20.80 -1.54
CA LEU A 26 4.49 19.88 -1.44
C LEU A 26 5.14 20.03 -0.04
N ARG A 27 4.92 19.04 0.83
CA ARG A 27 5.41 19.05 2.21
C ARG A 27 6.86 18.56 2.32
N ALA A 28 7.19 17.47 1.65
CA ALA A 28 8.51 16.86 1.74
C ALA A 28 8.98 16.26 0.42
N ILE A 29 10.30 16.17 0.30
CA ILE A 29 11.02 15.42 -0.73
C ILE A 29 11.97 14.48 0.01
N ASP A 30 11.64 13.19 0.01
CA ASP A 30 12.40 12.16 0.70
C ASP A 30 13.17 11.30 -0.29
N VAL A 31 14.28 10.73 0.18
CA VAL A 31 14.95 9.63 -0.50
C VAL A 31 15.13 8.50 0.50
N TYR A 32 14.64 7.32 0.16
CA TYR A 32 14.76 6.16 1.03
C TYR A 32 16.07 5.41 0.77
N ARG A 33 16.95 5.41 1.78
CA ARG A 33 18.18 4.59 1.88
C ARG A 33 19.10 4.66 0.63
N SER A 34 19.48 5.86 0.21
CA SER A 34 20.50 6.05 -0.83
C SER A 34 21.58 7.01 -0.38
N ALA A 35 22.83 6.58 -0.53
CA ALA A 35 24.01 7.42 -0.43
C ALA A 35 24.35 8.07 -1.78
N ALA A 36 24.03 7.40 -2.90
CA ALA A 36 24.27 7.92 -4.25
C ALA A 36 23.37 9.12 -4.60
N LEU A 37 22.13 9.13 -4.08
CA LEU A 37 21.18 10.23 -4.22
C LEU A 37 20.64 10.63 -2.84
N PRO A 38 21.38 11.43 -2.04
CA PRO A 38 20.89 11.87 -0.74
C PRO A 38 19.69 12.83 -0.88
N ALA A 39 18.87 12.94 0.16
CA ALA A 39 17.67 13.77 0.16
C ALA A 39 17.93 15.24 -0.23
N ASP A 40 19.00 15.85 0.29
CA ASP A 40 19.40 17.21 -0.06
C ASP A 40 19.80 17.35 -1.54
N GLY A 41 20.45 16.31 -2.09
CA GLY A 41 20.78 16.23 -3.51
C GLY A 41 19.52 16.18 -4.38
N ALA A 42 18.54 15.35 -4.00
CA ALA A 42 17.24 15.29 -4.67
C ALA A 42 16.46 16.61 -4.56
N ARG A 43 16.43 17.23 -3.38
CA ARG A 43 15.80 18.55 -3.15
C ARG A 43 16.41 19.60 -4.06
N LYS A 44 17.74 19.73 -4.07
CA LYS A 44 18.45 20.70 -4.92
C LYS A 44 18.18 20.48 -6.41
N ARG A 45 18.11 19.22 -6.86
CA ARG A 45 17.99 18.87 -8.29
C ARG A 45 16.56 18.88 -8.83
N PHE A 46 15.57 18.56 -8.00
CA PHE A 46 14.21 18.25 -8.46
C PHE A 46 13.10 19.12 -7.84
N ASN A 47 13.36 19.93 -6.81
CA ASN A 47 12.31 20.66 -6.08
C ASN A 47 11.40 21.52 -6.97
N GLU A 48 11.94 22.30 -7.92
CA GLU A 48 11.13 23.15 -8.79
C GLU A 48 10.15 22.33 -9.66
N ARG A 49 10.64 21.25 -10.27
CA ARG A 49 9.82 20.37 -11.11
C ARG A 49 8.82 19.55 -10.31
N LEU A 50 9.16 19.17 -9.08
CA LEU A 50 8.21 18.52 -8.16
C LEU A 50 7.10 19.50 -7.75
N ARG A 51 7.41 20.78 -7.52
CA ARG A 51 6.41 21.82 -7.28
C ARG A 51 5.52 22.05 -8.50
N GLU A 52 6.08 22.00 -9.70
CA GLU A 52 5.30 22.05 -10.94
C GLU A 52 4.30 20.88 -11.03
N ILE A 53 4.70 19.65 -10.64
CA ILE A 53 3.76 18.52 -10.56
C ILE A 53 2.61 18.83 -9.59
N VAL A 54 2.91 19.40 -8.41
CA VAL A 54 1.85 19.80 -7.46
C VAL A 54 0.92 20.85 -8.05
N THR A 55 1.46 21.86 -8.75
CA THR A 55 0.65 22.86 -9.45
C THR A 55 -0.25 22.24 -10.52
N LEU A 56 0.28 21.31 -11.33
CA LEU A 56 -0.47 20.60 -12.35
C LEU A 56 -1.57 19.71 -11.75
N ARG A 57 -1.30 19.02 -10.64
CA ARG A 57 -2.30 18.18 -9.94
C ARG A 57 -3.39 18.98 -9.24
N ASN A 58 -3.08 20.19 -8.77
CA ASN A 58 -4.08 21.12 -8.24
C ASN A 58 -4.98 21.72 -9.32
N SER A 59 -4.60 21.62 -10.59
CA SER A 59 -5.42 22.10 -11.71
C SER A 59 -6.65 21.21 -11.92
N ARG A 60 -7.79 21.83 -12.23
CA ARG A 60 -9.02 21.11 -12.58
C ARG A 60 -9.05 20.62 -14.04
N ARG A 61 -7.99 20.85 -14.81
CA ARG A 61 -7.93 20.48 -16.24
C ARG A 61 -7.51 19.02 -16.38
N PRO A 62 -8.30 18.17 -17.06
CA PRO A 62 -7.94 16.76 -17.26
C PRO A 62 -6.58 16.55 -17.94
N SER A 63 -6.17 17.46 -18.83
CA SER A 63 -4.89 17.37 -19.54
C SER A 63 -3.66 17.60 -18.64
N ASP A 64 -3.82 18.27 -17.50
CA ASP A 64 -2.69 18.58 -16.62
C ASP A 64 -2.25 17.35 -15.81
N ALA A 65 -3.15 16.39 -15.55
CA ALA A 65 -2.78 15.10 -14.96
C ALA A 65 -1.81 14.32 -15.87
N GLY A 66 -2.04 14.32 -17.18
CA GLY A 66 -1.13 13.71 -18.16
C GLY A 66 0.25 14.38 -18.18
N LYS A 67 0.29 15.72 -18.12
CA LYS A 67 1.56 16.48 -18.04
C LYS A 67 2.32 16.17 -16.75
N ALA A 68 1.62 16.12 -15.62
CA ALA A 68 2.21 15.78 -14.33
C ALA A 68 2.87 14.40 -14.37
N GLU A 69 2.22 13.41 -14.97
CA GLU A 69 2.77 12.05 -15.10
C GLU A 69 3.99 12.01 -16.04
N VAL A 70 3.96 12.72 -17.17
CA VAL A 70 5.12 12.85 -18.06
C VAL A 70 6.32 13.49 -17.33
N LEU A 71 6.07 14.56 -16.57
CA LEU A 71 7.12 15.23 -15.79
C LEU A 71 7.66 14.32 -14.67
N ARG A 72 6.79 13.58 -13.96
CA ARG A 72 7.18 12.59 -12.95
C ARG A 72 8.13 11.54 -13.53
N ARG A 73 7.77 10.92 -14.67
CA ARG A 73 8.60 9.92 -15.36
C ARG A 73 9.96 10.46 -15.79
N LYS A 74 9.99 11.72 -16.25
CA LYS A 74 11.25 12.39 -16.60
C LYS A 74 12.17 12.53 -15.38
N ILE A 75 11.63 13.00 -14.26
CA ILE A 75 12.38 13.13 -12.99
C ILE A 75 12.89 11.75 -12.52
N GLU A 76 12.03 10.73 -12.54
CA GLU A 76 12.38 9.35 -12.18
C GLU A 76 13.53 8.81 -13.04
N SER A 77 13.43 8.94 -14.37
CA SER A 77 14.49 8.53 -15.30
C SER A 77 15.81 9.26 -15.06
N GLU A 78 15.76 10.55 -14.71
CA GLU A 78 16.94 11.34 -14.36
C GLU A 78 17.57 10.91 -13.03
N ALA A 79 16.77 10.52 -12.04
CA ALA A 79 17.23 9.99 -10.77
C ALA A 79 17.90 8.62 -10.97
N ALA A 80 17.32 7.74 -11.79
CA ALA A 80 17.87 6.43 -12.13
C ALA A 80 19.21 6.49 -12.88
N LYS A 81 19.55 7.63 -13.51
CA LYS A 81 20.84 7.86 -14.19
C LYS A 81 21.92 8.44 -13.27
N THR A 82 21.64 8.60 -11.98
CA THR A 82 22.64 9.10 -11.01
C THR A 82 23.73 8.04 -10.83
N PRO A 83 25.03 8.37 -10.92
CA PRO A 83 26.10 7.39 -10.74
C PRO A 83 25.97 6.65 -9.40
N GLY A 84 26.10 5.32 -9.41
CA GLY A 84 25.94 4.48 -8.23
C GLY A 84 24.49 4.10 -7.88
N VAL A 85 23.50 4.51 -8.68
CA VAL A 85 22.09 4.10 -8.53
C VAL A 85 21.78 2.93 -9.47
N ALA A 86 21.35 1.79 -8.91
CA ALA A 86 20.90 0.63 -9.67
C ALA A 86 19.39 0.70 -10.01
N PHE A 87 18.60 1.37 -9.19
CA PHE A 87 17.16 1.56 -9.39
C PHE A 87 16.69 2.86 -8.74
N ALA A 88 15.76 3.56 -9.39
CA ALA A 88 15.02 4.66 -8.79
C ALA A 88 13.55 4.64 -9.23
N SER A 89 12.65 4.89 -8.30
CA SER A 89 11.22 5.11 -8.52
C SER A 89 10.78 6.37 -7.79
N LEU A 90 9.93 7.19 -8.42
CA LEU A 90 9.36 8.39 -7.82
C LEU A 90 7.88 8.19 -7.54
N THR A 91 7.55 8.14 -6.25
CA THR A 91 6.16 8.10 -5.77
C THR A 91 5.73 9.49 -5.31
N ILE A 92 4.53 9.93 -5.73
CA ILE A 92 3.90 11.16 -5.25
C ILE A 92 2.57 10.80 -4.59
N SER A 93 2.54 10.91 -3.27
CA SER A 93 1.39 10.56 -2.44
C SER A 93 0.67 11.82 -1.96
N GLU A 94 -0.65 11.74 -1.86
CA GLU A 94 -1.53 12.80 -1.37
C GLU A 94 -2.17 12.37 -0.05
N TYR A 95 -2.18 13.28 0.92
CA TYR A 95 -2.80 13.07 2.22
C TYR A 95 -3.77 14.21 2.51
N TYR A 96 -4.98 13.84 2.89
CA TYR A 96 -6.07 14.75 3.22
C TYR A 96 -6.33 14.65 4.72
N THR A 97 -6.30 15.78 5.40
CA THR A 97 -6.75 15.92 6.79
C THR A 97 -7.89 16.94 6.84
N SER A 98 -8.50 17.14 8.01
CA SER A 98 -9.54 18.16 8.18
C SER A 98 -9.05 19.60 7.92
N VAL A 99 -7.74 19.84 7.95
CA VAL A 99 -7.15 21.19 7.87
C VAL A 99 -6.04 21.33 6.82
N ASP A 100 -5.54 20.23 6.27
CA ASP A 100 -4.38 20.23 5.36
C ASP A 100 -4.59 19.26 4.19
N HIS A 101 -4.07 19.66 3.04
CA HIS A 101 -3.91 18.82 1.86
C HIS A 101 -2.43 18.83 1.48
N ALA A 102 -1.76 17.71 1.74
CA ALA A 102 -0.32 17.58 1.64
C ALA A 102 0.07 16.58 0.56
N MET A 103 1.07 16.94 -0.24
CA MET A 103 1.76 16.04 -1.15
C MET A 103 3.17 15.73 -0.65
N TYR A 104 3.58 14.48 -0.81
CA TYR A 104 4.92 14.00 -0.48
C TYR A 104 5.53 13.36 -1.73
N ALA A 105 6.76 13.76 -2.06
CA ALA A 105 7.55 13.13 -3.11
C ALA A 105 8.58 12.22 -2.46
N VAL A 106 8.54 10.93 -2.75
CA VAL A 106 9.48 9.95 -2.20
C VAL A 106 10.21 9.28 -3.35
N PHE A 107 11.54 9.41 -3.36
CA PHE A 107 12.41 8.62 -4.21
C PHE A 107 12.74 7.31 -3.50
N ASP A 108 12.25 6.21 -4.06
CA ASP A 108 12.67 4.88 -3.68
C ASP A 108 13.89 4.49 -4.50
N VAL A 109 15.05 4.45 -3.85
CA VAL A 109 16.33 4.22 -4.53
C VAL A 109 16.99 2.95 -4.01
N VAL A 110 17.61 2.21 -4.92
CA VAL A 110 18.54 1.13 -4.60
C VAL A 110 19.88 1.49 -5.20
N ASP A 111 20.87 1.68 -4.35
CA ASP A 111 22.25 1.90 -4.77
C ASP A 111 22.85 0.59 -5.31
N GLU A 112 23.86 0.67 -6.18
CA GLU A 112 24.55 -0.50 -6.73
C GLU A 112 25.12 -1.41 -5.63
N THR A 113 25.59 -0.83 -4.53
CA THR A 113 26.10 -1.56 -3.35
C THR A 113 25.01 -2.27 -2.54
N ASP A 114 23.73 -1.96 -2.79
CA ASP A 114 22.55 -2.53 -2.11
C ASP A 114 21.63 -3.27 -3.12
N ALA A 115 22.18 -3.64 -4.29
CA ALA A 115 21.43 -4.27 -5.39
C ALA A 115 20.74 -5.59 -5.00
N SER A 116 21.14 -6.22 -3.88
CA SER A 116 20.45 -7.39 -3.33
C SER A 116 18.95 -7.15 -3.03
N ARG A 117 18.52 -5.90 -2.83
CA ARG A 117 17.10 -5.56 -2.66
C ARG A 117 16.26 -5.75 -3.94
N LEU A 118 16.93 -5.86 -5.08
CA LEU A 118 16.33 -6.14 -6.39
C LEU A 118 16.35 -7.64 -6.74
N ALA A 119 16.81 -8.51 -5.83
CA ALA A 119 16.83 -9.95 -6.03
C ALA A 119 15.41 -10.55 -5.91
N PHE A 120 14.60 -10.36 -6.95
CA PHE A 120 13.30 -11.00 -7.13
C PHE A 120 13.41 -12.23 -8.04
N SER A 121 12.33 -13.01 -8.10
CA SER A 121 12.19 -14.08 -9.08
C SER A 121 12.23 -13.51 -10.51
N PRO A 122 12.69 -14.30 -11.51
CA PRO A 122 12.67 -13.86 -12.91
C PRO A 122 11.27 -13.44 -13.37
N ALA A 123 11.21 -12.38 -14.20
CA ALA A 123 9.96 -11.94 -14.82
C ALA A 123 9.33 -13.06 -15.66
N PRO A 124 8.08 -13.48 -15.36
CA PRO A 124 7.34 -14.38 -16.22
C PRO A 124 7.14 -13.77 -17.62
N LYS A 125 7.02 -14.62 -18.63
CA LYS A 125 6.93 -14.21 -20.05
C LYS A 125 5.69 -14.75 -20.77
N GLY A 126 4.87 -15.54 -20.09
CA GLY A 126 3.67 -16.12 -20.67
C GLY A 126 2.55 -15.09 -20.79
N SER A 127 1.50 -15.48 -21.51
CA SER A 127 0.24 -14.75 -21.54
C SER A 127 -0.85 -15.80 -21.43
N LEU A 128 -1.68 -15.68 -20.40
CA LEU A 128 -2.80 -16.58 -20.16
C LEU A 128 -4.12 -15.84 -20.30
N GLU A 129 -5.13 -16.59 -20.77
CA GLU A 129 -6.51 -16.13 -20.80
C GLU A 129 -7.05 -15.92 -19.38
N ASP A 130 -8.04 -15.05 -19.24
CA ASP A 130 -8.75 -14.82 -17.99
C ASP A 130 -9.67 -16.01 -17.68
N PRO A 131 -9.40 -16.83 -16.64
CA PRO A 131 -10.20 -18.01 -16.35
C PRO A 131 -11.64 -17.63 -16.02
N ASP A 132 -12.56 -17.88 -16.95
CA ASP A 132 -14.00 -17.57 -16.83
C ASP A 132 -14.27 -16.07 -16.54
N GLY A 133 -13.40 -15.18 -17.00
CA GLY A 133 -13.54 -13.74 -16.76
C GLY A 133 -13.40 -13.33 -15.29
N LEU A 134 -12.77 -14.15 -14.44
CA LEU A 134 -12.62 -13.88 -13.00
C LEU A 134 -11.70 -12.69 -12.70
N LEU A 135 -10.64 -12.49 -13.48
CA LEU A 135 -9.69 -11.39 -13.28
C LEU A 135 -10.35 -10.05 -13.67
N ALA A 136 -11.10 -10.03 -14.77
CA ALA A 136 -11.93 -8.90 -15.15
C ALA A 136 -13.04 -8.62 -14.12
N ALA A 137 -13.67 -9.68 -13.58
CA ALA A 137 -14.65 -9.53 -12.50
C ALA A 137 -14.03 -8.95 -11.22
N TRP A 138 -12.79 -9.34 -10.86
CA TRP A 138 -12.06 -8.74 -9.75
C TRP A 138 -11.82 -7.25 -9.96
N LYS A 139 -11.40 -6.83 -11.17
CA LYS A 139 -11.24 -5.42 -11.50
C LYS A 139 -12.55 -4.63 -11.40
N ALA A 140 -13.64 -5.18 -11.93
CA ALA A 140 -14.96 -4.54 -11.84
C ALA A 140 -15.46 -4.43 -10.38
N PHE A 141 -15.16 -5.44 -9.56
CA PHE A 141 -15.38 -5.39 -8.11
C PHE A 141 -14.58 -4.24 -7.49
N VAL A 142 -13.30 -4.09 -7.85
CA VAL A 142 -12.44 -2.97 -7.43
C VAL A 142 -13.06 -1.61 -7.71
N GLU A 143 -13.43 -1.38 -8.97
CA GLU A 143 -14.02 -0.11 -9.39
C GLU A 143 -15.39 0.15 -8.74
N MET A 144 -16.18 -0.89 -8.50
CA MET A 144 -17.48 -0.78 -7.86
C MET A 144 -17.38 -0.33 -6.42
N GLY A 145 -16.54 -0.99 -5.62
CA GLY A 145 -16.36 -0.63 -4.23
C GLY A 145 -15.75 0.76 -4.03
N GLU A 146 -14.82 1.16 -4.90
CA GLU A 146 -14.31 2.53 -4.92
C GLU A 146 -15.41 3.57 -5.17
N ARG A 147 -16.32 3.31 -6.13
CA ARG A 147 -17.45 4.22 -6.39
C ARG A 147 -18.38 4.32 -5.18
N LEU A 148 -18.68 3.20 -4.54
CA LEU A 148 -19.52 3.16 -3.34
C LEU A 148 -18.85 3.90 -2.17
N SER A 149 -17.55 3.68 -1.96
CA SER A 149 -16.76 4.34 -0.91
C SER A 149 -16.74 5.86 -1.09
N ARG A 150 -16.50 6.35 -2.31
CA ARG A 150 -16.54 7.80 -2.62
C ARG A 150 -17.91 8.45 -2.37
N ARG A 151 -18.98 7.66 -2.36
CA ARG A 151 -20.34 8.13 -2.07
C ARG A 151 -20.74 7.96 -0.60
N GLY A 152 -19.85 7.44 0.25
CA GLY A 152 -20.16 7.12 1.64
C GLY A 152 -21.18 5.98 1.78
N GLN A 153 -21.30 5.12 0.77
CA GLN A 153 -22.25 4.00 0.72
C GLN A 153 -21.62 2.67 1.15
N MET A 154 -20.44 2.72 1.78
CA MET A 154 -19.73 1.56 2.29
C MET A 154 -19.80 1.54 3.81
N ALA A 155 -19.98 0.36 4.39
CA ALA A 155 -19.78 0.16 5.82
C ALA A 155 -18.32 0.49 6.21
N LEU A 156 -18.13 1.10 7.38
CA LEU A 156 -16.80 1.38 7.92
C LEU A 156 -16.19 0.15 8.60
N ASP A 157 -17.03 -0.74 9.12
CA ASP A 157 -16.61 -1.97 9.76
C ASP A 157 -16.17 -3.02 8.73
N ARG A 158 -15.29 -3.93 9.14
CA ARG A 158 -14.90 -5.06 8.30
C ARG A 158 -16.13 -5.90 7.97
N PRO A 159 -16.43 -6.14 6.68
CA PRO A 159 -17.57 -6.96 6.30
C PRO A 159 -17.38 -8.42 6.70
N SER A 160 -18.50 -9.17 6.76
CA SER A 160 -18.42 -10.64 6.73
C SER A 160 -17.75 -11.06 5.42
N CYS A 161 -16.61 -11.73 5.53
CA CYS A 161 -15.79 -12.13 4.40
C CYS A 161 -15.87 -13.64 4.20
N PRO A 162 -16.33 -14.13 3.04
CA PRO A 162 -16.35 -15.57 2.78
C PRO A 162 -14.98 -16.15 2.37
N GLY A 163 -13.95 -15.30 2.21
CA GLY A 163 -12.57 -15.70 1.97
C GLY A 163 -11.62 -15.21 3.08
N PHE A 164 -10.33 -15.23 2.79
CA PHE A 164 -9.29 -14.74 3.69
C PHE A 164 -8.92 -13.27 3.48
N TYR A 165 -9.46 -12.64 2.43
CA TYR A 165 -9.35 -11.22 2.18
C TYR A 165 -10.61 -10.70 1.46
N CYS A 166 -11.23 -9.66 2.03
CA CYS A 166 -12.31 -8.94 1.38
C CYS A 166 -12.07 -7.44 1.53
N LEU A 167 -12.03 -6.74 0.40
CA LEU A 167 -11.86 -5.30 0.40
C LEU A 167 -13.14 -4.55 0.80
N TRP A 168 -14.31 -5.11 0.45
CA TRP A 168 -15.63 -4.52 0.69
C TRP A 168 -16.69 -5.57 0.99
N GLY A 169 -17.84 -5.14 1.52
CA GLY A 169 -19.01 -5.99 1.78
C GLY A 169 -20.25 -5.18 2.13
N GLY A 170 -21.39 -5.86 2.28
CA GLY A 170 -22.61 -5.26 2.82
C GLY A 170 -23.56 -4.65 1.79
N THR A 171 -23.37 -4.92 0.49
CA THR A 171 -24.38 -4.64 -0.54
C THR A 171 -24.67 -5.90 -1.37
N PRO A 172 -25.89 -6.06 -1.92
CA PRO A 172 -26.23 -7.23 -2.73
C PRO A 172 -25.29 -7.46 -3.92
N GLU A 173 -24.82 -6.41 -4.57
CA GLU A 173 -23.91 -6.48 -5.72
C GLU A 173 -22.52 -6.95 -5.32
N ILE A 174 -22.01 -6.43 -4.19
CA ILE A 174 -20.72 -6.83 -3.63
C ILE A 174 -20.78 -8.30 -3.16
N ASP A 175 -21.87 -8.70 -2.51
CA ASP A 175 -22.08 -10.08 -2.06
C ASP A 175 -22.22 -11.06 -3.24
N ALA A 176 -22.80 -10.61 -4.36
CA ALA A 176 -22.84 -11.40 -5.59
C ALA A 176 -21.44 -11.60 -6.19
N ALA A 177 -20.59 -10.58 -6.17
CA ALA A 177 -19.19 -10.70 -6.59
C ALA A 177 -18.43 -11.68 -5.69
N HIS A 178 -18.61 -11.60 -4.37
CA HIS A 178 -18.01 -12.55 -3.42
C HIS A 178 -18.40 -14.00 -3.72
N ARG A 179 -19.69 -14.29 -3.96
CA ARG A 179 -20.13 -15.64 -4.35
C ARG A 179 -19.44 -16.13 -5.62
N ARG A 180 -19.35 -15.27 -6.64
CA ARG A 180 -18.63 -15.58 -7.88
C ARG A 180 -17.15 -15.92 -7.61
N PHE A 181 -16.48 -15.20 -6.70
CA PHE A 181 -15.08 -15.49 -6.37
C PHE A 181 -14.90 -16.79 -5.59
N VAL A 182 -15.80 -17.12 -4.65
CA VAL A 182 -15.79 -18.41 -3.95
C VAL A 182 -15.93 -19.57 -4.93
N GLU A 183 -16.96 -19.51 -5.79
CA GLU A 183 -17.21 -20.53 -6.81
C GLU A 183 -16.04 -20.62 -7.81
N GLY A 184 -15.56 -19.46 -8.27
CA GLY A 184 -14.47 -19.34 -9.22
C GLY A 184 -13.13 -19.86 -8.69
N ALA A 185 -12.78 -19.53 -7.45
CA ALA A 185 -11.55 -20.00 -6.81
C ALA A 185 -11.55 -21.53 -6.62
N SER A 186 -12.71 -22.11 -6.31
CA SER A 186 -12.88 -23.56 -6.21
C SER A 186 -12.76 -24.23 -7.58
N LYS A 187 -13.49 -23.73 -8.58
CA LYS A 187 -13.56 -24.34 -9.92
C LYS A 187 -12.30 -24.15 -10.76
N TYR A 188 -11.68 -22.97 -10.72
CA TYR A 188 -10.56 -22.58 -11.59
C TYR A 188 -9.25 -22.35 -10.82
N GLY A 189 -9.14 -22.84 -9.58
CA GLY A 189 -7.97 -22.61 -8.74
C GLY A 189 -6.64 -23.05 -9.37
N ALA A 190 -6.64 -24.10 -10.20
CA ALA A 190 -5.44 -24.53 -10.92
C ALA A 190 -5.01 -23.51 -12.00
N ASP A 191 -5.95 -22.98 -12.79
CA ASP A 191 -5.66 -22.00 -13.83
C ASP A 191 -5.27 -20.65 -13.25
N LEU A 192 -5.92 -20.21 -12.16
CA LEU A 192 -5.52 -19.00 -11.43
C LEU A 192 -4.09 -19.11 -10.86
N ARG A 193 -3.70 -20.27 -10.34
CA ARG A 193 -2.30 -20.51 -9.92
C ARG A 193 -1.34 -20.47 -11.09
N ARG A 194 -1.74 -20.95 -12.27
CA ARG A 194 -0.92 -20.80 -13.49
C ARG A 194 -0.78 -19.34 -13.89
N VAL A 195 -1.86 -18.53 -13.84
CA VAL A 195 -1.78 -17.08 -14.07
C VAL A 195 -0.73 -16.47 -13.15
N LEU A 196 -0.80 -16.74 -11.85
CA LEU A 196 0.17 -16.26 -10.86
C LEU A 196 1.62 -16.69 -11.13
N ASP A 197 1.85 -17.82 -11.80
CA ASP A 197 3.18 -18.37 -12.02
C ASP A 197 3.81 -17.94 -13.36
N VAL A 198 3.02 -17.79 -14.42
CA VAL A 198 3.56 -17.66 -15.78
C VAL A 198 3.13 -16.41 -16.54
N ASP A 199 2.04 -15.74 -16.16
CA ASP A 199 1.55 -14.58 -16.89
C ASP A 199 2.49 -13.38 -16.70
N ALA A 200 2.87 -12.71 -17.79
CA ALA A 200 3.76 -11.56 -17.76
C ALA A 200 3.12 -10.32 -17.09
N ASP A 201 1.80 -10.21 -17.10
CA ASP A 201 1.08 -9.07 -16.54
C ASP A 201 0.91 -9.19 -15.01
N GLY A 202 1.63 -8.34 -14.28
CA GLY A 202 1.53 -8.28 -12.83
C GLY A 202 0.14 -7.88 -12.30
N GLU A 203 -0.70 -7.18 -13.07
CA GLU A 203 -2.09 -6.89 -12.69
C GLU A 203 -2.92 -8.17 -12.66
N LYS A 204 -2.82 -9.01 -13.71
CA LYS A 204 -3.46 -10.33 -13.76
C LYS A 204 -2.98 -11.23 -12.63
N ARG A 205 -1.67 -11.29 -12.38
CA ARG A 205 -1.10 -12.08 -11.28
C ARG A 205 -1.61 -11.64 -9.91
N ALA A 206 -1.65 -10.33 -9.65
CA ALA A 206 -2.17 -9.80 -8.40
C ALA A 206 -3.68 -10.08 -8.24
N ALA A 207 -4.48 -9.90 -9.31
CA ALA A 207 -5.89 -10.23 -9.31
C ALA A 207 -6.14 -11.73 -9.06
N ALA A 208 -5.35 -12.61 -9.69
CA ALA A 208 -5.43 -14.05 -9.48
C ALA A 208 -5.15 -14.41 -8.01
N LEU A 209 -4.16 -13.78 -7.38
CA LEU A 209 -3.87 -13.98 -5.96
C LEU A 209 -5.03 -13.53 -5.06
N PHE A 210 -5.67 -12.40 -5.37
CA PHE A 210 -6.87 -11.97 -4.63
C PHE A 210 -8.04 -12.93 -4.81
N VAL A 211 -8.33 -13.40 -6.02
CA VAL A 211 -9.39 -14.40 -6.24
C VAL A 211 -9.07 -15.71 -5.51
N LEU A 212 -7.81 -16.18 -5.55
CA LEU A 212 -7.37 -17.38 -4.82
C LEU A 212 -7.52 -17.25 -3.30
N SER A 213 -7.57 -16.03 -2.75
CA SER A 213 -7.85 -15.79 -1.33
C SER A 213 -9.27 -16.17 -0.90
N TYR A 214 -10.19 -16.41 -1.85
CA TYR A 214 -11.52 -16.99 -1.61
C TYR A 214 -11.54 -18.52 -1.63
N SER A 215 -10.38 -19.18 -1.74
CA SER A 215 -10.30 -20.63 -1.56
C SER A 215 -10.59 -21.02 -0.10
N ALA A 216 -10.97 -22.28 0.13
CA ALA A 216 -11.32 -22.76 1.47
C ALA A 216 -10.12 -23.06 2.39
N SER A 217 -8.88 -23.03 1.88
CA SER A 217 -7.69 -23.46 2.62
C SER A 217 -6.77 -22.28 2.95
N VAL A 218 -6.69 -21.95 4.24
CA VAL A 218 -5.81 -20.86 4.72
C VAL A 218 -4.34 -21.17 4.48
N ASP A 219 -3.93 -22.43 4.63
CA ASP A 219 -2.56 -22.87 4.40
C ASP A 219 -2.15 -22.69 2.93
N LEU A 220 -3.06 -22.98 2.00
CA LEU A 220 -2.85 -22.72 0.59
C LEU A 220 -2.65 -21.22 0.34
N VAL A 221 -3.53 -20.38 0.88
CA VAL A 221 -3.47 -18.92 0.66
C VAL A 221 -2.21 -18.32 1.28
N ALA A 222 -1.83 -18.74 2.48
CA ALA A 222 -0.59 -18.32 3.12
C ALA A 222 0.65 -18.78 2.33
N ALA A 223 0.64 -20.01 1.79
CA ALA A 223 1.73 -20.51 0.94
C ALA A 223 1.85 -19.72 -0.37
N LEU A 224 0.72 -19.39 -1.02
CA LEU A 224 0.69 -18.56 -2.22
C LEU A 224 1.19 -17.14 -1.94
N GLY A 225 0.73 -16.52 -0.85
CA GLY A 225 1.19 -15.21 -0.41
C GLY A 225 2.70 -15.19 -0.19
N ARG A 226 3.24 -16.16 0.55
CA ARG A 226 4.69 -16.29 0.77
C ARG A 226 5.49 -16.41 -0.53
N LYS A 227 5.05 -17.23 -1.49
CA LYS A 227 5.70 -17.34 -2.81
C LYS A 227 5.69 -16.00 -3.54
N ALA A 228 4.54 -15.33 -3.55
CA ALA A 228 4.31 -14.06 -4.21
C ALA A 228 5.13 -12.88 -3.64
N LEU A 229 5.69 -12.98 -2.42
CA LEU A 229 6.62 -11.97 -1.88
C LEU A 229 7.93 -11.87 -2.67
N SER A 230 8.26 -12.86 -3.48
CA SER A 230 9.41 -12.86 -4.39
C SER A 230 9.08 -12.43 -5.81
N ASP A 231 7.82 -12.13 -6.12
CA ASP A 231 7.39 -11.75 -7.47
C ASP A 231 8.11 -10.47 -7.92
N PRO A 232 8.55 -10.36 -9.20
CA PRO A 232 9.23 -9.17 -9.70
C PRO A 232 8.33 -7.91 -9.71
N ASP A 233 7.01 -8.07 -9.81
CA ASP A 233 6.05 -6.97 -9.81
C ASP A 233 5.61 -6.60 -8.38
N ALA A 234 5.78 -5.32 -8.03
CA ALA A 234 5.43 -4.80 -6.71
C ALA A 234 3.93 -4.93 -6.38
N ARG A 235 3.03 -4.97 -7.38
CA ARG A 235 1.59 -5.15 -7.18
C ARG A 235 1.28 -6.54 -6.62
N VAL A 236 1.98 -7.56 -7.10
CA VAL A 236 1.82 -8.95 -6.65
C VAL A 236 2.35 -9.11 -5.22
N ARG A 237 3.55 -8.57 -4.94
CA ARG A 237 4.11 -8.55 -3.57
C ARG A 237 3.21 -7.78 -2.61
N GLY A 238 2.67 -6.64 -3.04
CA GLY A 238 1.71 -5.85 -2.28
C GLY A 238 0.41 -6.60 -1.99
N ALA A 239 -0.16 -7.29 -2.98
CA ALA A 239 -1.36 -8.12 -2.80
C ALA A 239 -1.11 -9.25 -1.78
N ALA A 240 0.04 -9.92 -1.85
CA ALA A 240 0.42 -10.95 -0.90
C ALA A 240 0.46 -10.43 0.55
N LEU A 241 1.14 -9.31 0.79
CA LEU A 241 1.21 -8.70 2.13
C LEU A 241 -0.17 -8.26 2.63
N GLN A 242 -1.01 -7.73 1.73
CA GLN A 242 -2.36 -7.31 2.08
C GLN A 242 -3.23 -8.48 2.54
N ILE A 243 -3.21 -9.59 1.80
CA ILE A 243 -3.96 -10.81 2.14
C ILE A 243 -3.44 -11.41 3.45
N MET A 244 -2.11 -11.52 3.58
CA MET A 244 -1.50 -12.03 4.81
C MET A 244 -1.82 -11.15 6.02
N ALA A 245 -1.93 -9.82 5.85
CA ALA A 245 -2.33 -8.91 6.92
C ALA A 245 -3.77 -9.17 7.37
N ASP A 246 -4.69 -9.44 6.44
CA ASP A 246 -6.08 -9.75 6.80
C ASP A 246 -6.19 -11.12 7.49
N ILE A 247 -5.39 -12.11 7.07
CA ILE A 247 -5.21 -13.39 7.79
C ILE A 247 -4.71 -13.13 9.22
N ALA A 248 -3.64 -12.35 9.40
CA ALA A 248 -3.07 -12.06 10.72
C ALA A 248 -4.07 -11.40 11.67
N ASN A 249 -4.93 -10.52 11.16
CA ASN A 249 -5.93 -9.80 11.94
C ASN A 249 -7.14 -10.66 12.33
N ASN A 250 -7.62 -11.50 11.41
CA ASN A 250 -8.93 -12.15 11.52
C ASN A 250 -8.88 -13.67 11.72
N HIS A 251 -7.73 -14.30 11.45
CA HIS A 251 -7.50 -15.73 11.59
C HIS A 251 -6.29 -15.94 12.52
N ARG A 252 -6.48 -15.58 13.80
CA ARG A 252 -5.38 -15.46 14.78
C ARG A 252 -4.69 -16.78 15.11
N ASP A 253 -5.37 -17.89 14.86
CA ASP A 253 -4.91 -19.27 14.94
C ASP A 253 -3.84 -19.61 13.88
N VAL A 254 -3.81 -18.85 12.78
CA VAL A 254 -2.83 -19.05 11.71
C VAL A 254 -1.49 -18.42 12.11
N THR A 255 -0.44 -19.25 12.04
CA THR A 255 0.93 -18.79 12.22
C THR A 255 1.54 -18.41 10.87
N LEU A 256 2.05 -17.18 10.78
CA LEU A 256 2.70 -16.68 9.58
C LEU A 256 4.23 -16.69 9.76
N ASP A 257 4.93 -17.19 8.75
CA ASP A 257 6.39 -17.12 8.68
C ASP A 257 6.83 -15.70 8.33
N LEU A 258 7.54 -15.04 9.25
CA LEU A 258 8.04 -13.68 9.07
C LEU A 258 9.34 -13.61 8.27
N ALA A 259 10.09 -14.72 8.11
CA ALA A 259 11.35 -14.71 7.39
C ALA A 259 11.26 -14.10 5.97
N PRO A 260 10.26 -14.42 5.12
CA PRO A 260 10.09 -13.80 3.82
C PRO A 260 9.49 -12.38 3.87
N VAL A 261 8.84 -12.02 4.98
CA VAL A 261 8.16 -10.72 5.16
C VAL A 261 9.17 -9.62 5.54
N LEU A 262 10.07 -9.90 6.48
CA LEU A 262 10.97 -8.87 7.02
C LEU A 262 11.85 -8.17 5.98
N PRO A 263 12.41 -8.85 4.96
CA PRO A 263 13.14 -8.18 3.89
C PRO A 263 12.28 -7.19 3.09
N ARG A 264 10.94 -7.31 3.12
CA ARG A 264 10.03 -6.38 2.43
C ARG A 264 9.90 -5.04 3.13
N LEU A 265 10.41 -4.89 4.35
CA LEU A 265 10.61 -3.57 4.96
C LEU A 265 11.62 -2.72 4.19
N ASP A 266 12.48 -3.34 3.38
CA ASP A 266 13.41 -2.67 2.49
C ASP A 266 12.98 -2.77 1.01
N ASP A 267 11.72 -3.12 0.71
CA ASP A 267 11.28 -3.25 -0.68
C ASP A 267 11.47 -1.92 -1.45
N PRO A 268 11.89 -1.95 -2.74
CA PRO A 268 12.00 -0.75 -3.56
C PRO A 268 10.67 -0.03 -3.79
N SER A 269 9.52 -0.64 -3.49
CA SER A 269 8.24 0.05 -3.54
C SER A 269 7.80 0.52 -2.15
N ALA A 270 7.58 1.83 -1.97
CA ALA A 270 7.00 2.37 -0.74
C ALA A 270 5.67 1.69 -0.36
N GLY A 271 4.81 1.39 -1.34
CA GLY A 271 3.54 0.72 -1.11
C GLY A 271 3.67 -0.74 -0.66
N VAL A 272 4.79 -1.42 -0.97
CA VAL A 272 5.08 -2.76 -0.45
C VAL A 272 5.61 -2.65 0.98
N ARG A 273 6.50 -1.68 1.27
CA ARG A 273 7.00 -1.43 2.63
C ARG A 273 5.86 -1.08 3.60
N GLY A 274 4.95 -0.20 3.20
CA GLY A 274 3.77 0.17 3.99
C GLY A 274 2.90 -1.04 4.36
N LYS A 275 2.61 -1.92 3.38
CA LYS A 275 1.86 -3.15 3.63
C LYS A 275 2.64 -4.17 4.47
N ALA A 276 3.97 -4.24 4.33
CA ALA A 276 4.79 -5.09 5.19
C ALA A 276 4.68 -4.64 6.64
N MET A 277 4.79 -3.33 6.91
CA MET A 277 4.56 -2.79 8.25
C MET A 277 3.12 -3.04 8.74
N GLY A 278 2.12 -2.85 7.87
CA GLY A 278 0.72 -3.13 8.19
C GLY A 278 0.46 -4.58 8.62
N LEU A 279 1.11 -5.55 7.97
CA LEU A 279 1.11 -6.96 8.38
C LEU A 279 1.79 -7.18 9.74
N LEU A 280 2.88 -6.47 10.03
CA LEU A 280 3.62 -6.62 11.27
C LEU A 280 2.89 -6.07 12.49
N VAL A 281 2.01 -5.07 12.34
CA VAL A 281 1.26 -4.45 13.46
C VAL A 281 0.50 -5.49 14.29
N PRO A 282 -0.40 -6.32 13.74
CA PRO A 282 -1.12 -7.34 14.52
C PRO A 282 -0.22 -8.50 15.01
N LEU A 283 1.03 -8.57 14.55
CA LEU A 283 2.00 -9.61 14.93
C LEU A 283 2.98 -9.13 16.01
N ALA A 284 3.09 -7.81 16.24
CA ALA A 284 4.04 -7.19 17.18
C ALA A 284 3.94 -7.72 18.61
N GLU A 285 2.72 -8.08 19.03
CA GLU A 285 2.46 -8.58 20.38
C GLU A 285 2.53 -10.10 20.48
N LYS A 286 2.64 -10.83 19.37
CA LYS A 286 2.71 -12.30 19.39
C LYS A 286 4.10 -12.74 19.87
N PRO A 287 4.23 -13.49 20.98
CA PRO A 287 5.53 -13.90 21.50
C PRO A 287 6.41 -14.64 20.48
N LEU A 288 5.79 -15.48 19.63
CA LEU A 288 6.48 -16.22 18.57
C LEU A 288 7.12 -15.33 17.51
N CYS A 289 6.63 -14.11 17.30
CA CYS A 289 7.14 -13.16 16.31
C CYS A 289 8.20 -12.21 16.88
N ARG A 290 8.26 -12.05 18.21
CA ARG A 290 9.04 -11.00 18.88
C ARG A 290 10.51 -10.99 18.48
N LYS A 291 11.18 -12.14 18.50
CA LYS A 291 12.62 -12.24 18.15
C LYS A 291 12.89 -11.74 16.73
N ALA A 292 12.08 -12.18 15.76
CA ALA A 292 12.24 -11.79 14.37
C ALA A 292 11.98 -10.28 14.19
N MET A 293 11.00 -9.73 14.90
CA MET A 293 10.67 -8.30 14.83
C MET A 293 11.72 -7.41 15.49
N LEU A 294 12.32 -7.83 16.62
CA LEU A 294 13.44 -7.10 17.23
C LEU A 294 14.65 -7.04 16.29
N ALA A 295 14.94 -8.12 15.56
CA ALA A 295 15.98 -8.12 14.53
C ALA A 295 15.68 -7.16 13.36
N ALA A 296 14.42 -6.76 13.16
CA ALA A 296 14.02 -5.79 12.15
C ALA A 296 13.99 -4.33 12.65
N ALA A 297 14.20 -4.09 13.95
CA ALA A 297 14.10 -2.75 14.54
C ALA A 297 14.96 -1.69 13.84
N PRO A 298 16.22 -1.96 13.40
CA PRO A 298 17.01 -0.96 12.68
C PRO A 298 16.37 -0.50 11.36
N ARG A 299 15.67 -1.39 10.65
CA ARG A 299 14.95 -1.04 9.41
C ARG A 299 13.75 -0.14 9.70
N LEU A 300 13.03 -0.43 10.79
CA LEU A 300 11.91 0.39 11.25
C LEU A 300 12.39 1.79 11.69
N ALA A 301 13.53 1.88 12.40
CA ALA A 301 14.13 3.16 12.76
C ALA A 301 14.55 3.97 11.53
N ALA A 302 15.08 3.32 10.48
CA ALA A 302 15.35 4.00 9.21
C ALA A 302 14.08 4.51 8.53
N LEU A 303 12.99 3.74 8.54
CA LEU A 303 11.70 4.14 7.96
C LEU A 303 11.00 5.26 8.75
N LEU A 304 11.23 5.33 10.07
CA LEU A 304 10.75 6.42 10.92
C LEU A 304 11.28 7.81 10.49
N ARG A 305 12.44 7.85 9.81
CA ARG A 305 13.05 9.10 9.32
C ARG A 305 12.43 9.61 8.02
N VAL A 306 11.67 8.78 7.29
CA VAL A 306 10.95 9.22 6.09
C VAL A 306 9.84 10.19 6.52
N GLU A 307 9.66 11.31 5.83
CA GLU A 307 8.62 12.29 6.20
C GLU A 307 7.22 11.85 5.76
N GLN A 308 7.13 11.02 4.72
CA GLN A 308 5.86 10.42 4.26
C GLN A 308 5.11 9.72 5.40
N PRO A 309 3.85 10.13 5.71
CA PRO A 309 3.11 9.66 6.87
C PRO A 309 2.95 8.14 6.97
N GLU A 310 2.64 7.44 5.86
CA GLU A 310 2.43 5.98 5.89
C GLU A 310 3.67 5.24 6.40
N SER A 311 4.85 5.58 5.90
CA SER A 311 6.10 4.94 6.33
C SER A 311 6.45 5.30 7.77
N ARG A 312 6.37 6.60 8.09
CA ARG A 312 6.77 7.13 9.40
C ARG A 312 5.88 6.63 10.53
N ASP A 313 4.58 6.73 10.35
CA ASP A 313 3.63 6.56 11.43
C ASP A 313 3.48 5.08 11.77
N LEU A 314 3.47 4.18 10.76
CA LEU A 314 3.50 2.74 10.99
C LEU A 314 4.82 2.29 11.64
N SER A 315 5.96 2.85 11.22
CA SER A 315 7.25 2.56 11.87
C SER A 315 7.25 2.98 13.32
N PHE A 316 6.76 4.20 13.62
CA PHE A 316 6.64 4.69 14.98
C PHE A 316 5.75 3.79 15.85
N THR A 317 4.59 3.39 15.33
CA THR A 317 3.69 2.44 16.01
C THR A 317 4.39 1.12 16.31
N LEU A 318 5.07 0.50 15.33
CA LEU A 318 5.77 -0.76 15.52
C LEU A 318 6.92 -0.65 16.53
N LEU A 319 7.73 0.41 16.45
CA LEU A 319 8.80 0.67 17.39
C LEU A 319 8.26 0.85 18.81
N GLY A 320 7.14 1.58 18.98
CA GLY A 320 6.45 1.73 20.26
C GLY A 320 5.95 0.40 20.83
N LEU A 321 5.28 -0.42 20.01
CA LEU A 321 4.78 -1.74 20.41
C LEU A 321 5.91 -2.68 20.85
N LEU A 322 7.03 -2.69 20.13
CA LEU A 322 8.17 -3.57 20.41
C LEU A 322 8.96 -3.13 21.64
N SER A 323 9.25 -1.83 21.73
CA SER A 323 10.09 -1.23 22.77
C SER A 323 9.37 -0.96 24.08
N ARG A 324 8.03 -0.77 24.03
CA ARG A 324 7.22 -0.23 25.13
C ARG A 324 7.72 1.13 25.64
N LYS A 325 8.47 1.86 24.83
CA LYS A 325 8.96 3.21 25.12
C LYS A 325 8.03 4.25 24.48
N ASN A 326 8.03 5.44 25.06
CA ASN A 326 7.22 6.57 24.61
C ASN A 326 8.10 7.78 24.27
N TRP A 327 9.22 7.53 23.59
CA TRP A 327 10.08 8.61 23.10
C TRP A 327 9.35 9.43 22.04
N ASP A 328 9.79 10.68 21.88
CA ASP A 328 9.27 11.53 20.82
C ASP A 328 9.53 10.89 19.44
N ARG A 329 8.60 11.09 18.51
CA ARG A 329 8.70 10.55 17.14
C ARG A 329 9.97 11.00 16.41
N ARG A 330 10.55 12.14 16.81
CA ARG A 330 11.76 12.73 16.23
C ARG A 330 13.02 12.49 17.07
N ASP A 331 12.93 11.76 18.18
CA ASP A 331 14.09 11.35 18.96
C ASP A 331 14.83 10.19 18.28
N PHE A 332 15.37 10.46 17.09
CA PHE A 332 16.02 9.45 16.28
C PHE A 332 17.24 8.85 16.97
N ILE A 333 17.91 9.60 17.87
CA ILE A 333 19.05 9.10 18.63
C ILE A 333 18.60 7.99 19.58
N ALA A 334 17.52 8.21 20.34
CA ALA A 334 16.99 7.18 21.24
C ALA A 334 16.47 5.97 20.46
N TRP A 335 15.73 6.19 19.36
CA TRP A 335 15.22 5.11 18.52
C TRP A 335 16.34 4.27 17.90
N ASP A 336 17.38 4.90 17.35
CA ASP A 336 18.52 4.19 16.74
C ASP A 336 19.31 3.40 17.78
N ALA A 337 19.58 3.98 18.95
CA ALA A 337 20.31 3.32 20.03
C ALA A 337 19.55 2.08 20.55
N TRP A 338 18.23 2.19 20.71
CA TRP A 338 17.40 1.06 21.11
C TRP A 338 17.30 0.00 20.02
N ALA A 339 17.09 0.41 18.76
CA ALA A 339 16.95 -0.52 17.65
C ALA A 339 18.22 -1.36 17.45
N ALA A 340 19.41 -0.76 17.66
CA ALA A 340 20.68 -1.48 17.64
C ALA A 340 20.76 -2.56 18.74
N LYS A 341 20.43 -2.20 20.00
CA LYS A 341 20.38 -3.15 21.12
C LYS A 341 19.35 -4.27 20.90
N ALA A 342 18.16 -3.91 20.41
CA ALA A 342 17.10 -4.85 20.08
C ALA A 342 17.55 -5.90 19.05
N ALA A 343 18.24 -5.46 17.99
CA ALA A 343 18.75 -6.36 16.97
C ALA A 343 19.87 -7.28 17.49
N ALA A 344 20.64 -6.82 18.47
CA ALA A 344 21.66 -7.62 19.16
C ALA A 344 21.08 -8.61 20.19
N GLY A 345 19.78 -8.55 20.48
CA GLY A 345 19.15 -9.36 21.54
C GLY A 345 19.37 -8.81 22.95
N GLU A 346 19.76 -7.54 23.07
CA GLU A 346 20.07 -6.83 24.31
C GLU A 346 18.97 -5.82 24.71
N ALA A 347 17.77 -5.94 24.14
CA ALA A 347 16.66 -5.06 24.51
C ALA A 347 15.95 -5.57 25.77
N ASP A 348 15.87 -4.68 26.77
CA ASP A 348 15.09 -4.84 28.01
C ASP A 348 13.58 -4.95 27.75
#